data_AF-A0A7W5LTQ8-F1
#
_entry.id   AF-A0A7W5LTQ8-F1
#
_cell.length_a   1.000
_cell.length_b   1.000
_cell.length_c   1.000
_cell.angle_alpha   90.00
_cell.angle_beta   90.00
_cell.angle_gamma   90.00
#
_symmetry.space_group_name_H-M   'P 1'
#
loop_
_entity.id
_entity.type
_entity.pdbx_description
1 polymer ?
#
loop_
_entity_poly.entity_id
_entity_poly.type
_entity_poly.pdbx_seq_one_letter_code
_entity_poly.pdbx_strand_id
1 'polypeptide(L)'
;MEEKLVLATTDSGAEGAEVASYIYMDWGADFVLHHDLNFSDVTPYLSFDLGSLALSYVLASGGSGYFRMSAEEHTAAGQLHLVLDMPQYSYPVYAVEICKC
;
A
#
# COMPACT_ATOMS: atom_id res chain seq x y z
N MET A 1 4.98 -8.50 -16.15
CA MET A 1 4.08 -8.96 -15.07
C MET A 1 3.69 -7.71 -14.32
N GLU A 2 2.40 -7.42 -14.22
CA GLU A 2 1.88 -6.25 -13.51
C GLU A 2 1.35 -6.73 -12.17
N GLU A 3 1.71 -6.03 -11.10
CA GLU A 3 1.25 -6.30 -9.75
C GLU A 3 0.23 -5.23 -9.33
N LYS A 4 -0.72 -5.58 -8.47
CA LYS A 4 -1.76 -4.65 -8.04
C LYS A 4 -1.44 -4.08 -6.67
N LEU A 5 -1.59 -2.77 -6.53
CA LEU A 5 -1.57 -2.07 -5.25
C LEU A 5 -3.00 -1.90 -4.75
N VAL A 6 -3.23 -2.33 -3.51
CA VAL A 6 -4.52 -2.29 -2.83
C VAL A 6 -4.36 -1.62 -1.47
N LEU A 7 -5.37 -0.86 -1.03
CA LEU A 7 -5.36 -0.28 0.31
C LEU A 7 -5.69 -1.37 1.32
N ALA A 8 -4.81 -1.55 2.30
CA ALA A 8 -5.04 -2.47 3.40
C ALA A 8 -4.76 -1.80 4.75
N THR A 9 -5.38 -2.32 5.79
CA THR A 9 -5.34 -1.80 7.16
C THR A 9 -5.30 -2.94 8.17
N THR A 10 -4.74 -2.69 9.35
CA THR A 10 -4.87 -3.61 10.49
C THR A 10 -6.20 -3.46 11.22
N ASP A 11 -6.95 -2.39 10.96
CA ASP A 11 -8.26 -2.14 11.57
C ASP A 11 -9.37 -2.79 10.74
N SER A 12 -9.94 -3.87 11.26
CA SER A 12 -11.04 -4.60 10.61
C SER A 12 -12.32 -3.78 10.42
N GLY A 13 -12.47 -2.65 11.12
CA GLY A 13 -13.65 -1.78 11.06
C GLY A 13 -13.47 -0.52 10.21
N ALA A 14 -12.28 -0.31 9.62
CA ALA A 14 -12.04 0.88 8.82
C ALA A 14 -12.66 0.76 7.42
N GLU A 15 -13.49 1.74 7.06
CA GLU A 15 -14.18 1.84 5.77
C GLU A 15 -13.84 3.16 5.06
N GLY A 16 -13.66 3.11 3.74
CA GLY A 16 -13.46 4.30 2.91
C GLY A 16 -12.19 5.09 3.23
N ALA A 17 -12.26 6.42 3.11
CA ALA A 17 -11.12 7.34 3.29
C ALA A 17 -10.85 7.72 4.76
N GLU A 18 -11.67 7.27 5.73
CA GLU A 18 -11.46 7.50 7.16
C GLU A 18 -10.43 6.54 7.78
N VAL A 19 -9.45 6.12 7.00
CA VAL A 19 -8.46 5.16 7.47
C VAL A 19 -7.48 5.88 8.41
N ALA A 20 -7.68 5.69 9.71
CA ALA A 20 -6.82 6.24 10.73
C ALA A 20 -5.35 5.83 10.47
N SER A 21 -4.43 6.78 10.68
CA SER A 21 -2.99 6.57 10.54
C SER A 21 -2.57 6.07 9.15
N TYR A 22 -3.12 6.67 8.09
CA TYR A 22 -2.69 6.39 6.71
C TYR A 22 -1.19 6.67 6.53
N ILE A 23 -0.49 5.68 6.00
CA ILE A 23 0.93 5.72 5.69
C ILE A 23 1.08 5.79 4.18
N TYR A 24 1.69 6.88 3.73
CA TYR A 24 2.02 7.05 2.33
C TYR A 24 3.27 6.26 1.97
N MET A 25 3.22 5.59 0.82
CA MET A 25 4.35 4.90 0.24
C MET A 25 4.55 5.41 -1.18
N ASP A 26 5.77 5.79 -1.51
CA ASP A 26 6.11 6.13 -2.88
C ASP A 26 6.29 4.84 -3.69
N TRP A 27 5.27 4.50 -4.48
CA TRP A 27 5.31 3.43 -5.48
C TRP A 27 5.69 3.95 -6.87
N GLY A 28 6.31 5.12 -6.96
CA GLY A 28 6.77 5.76 -8.19
C GLY A 28 5.77 6.76 -8.78
N ALA A 29 6.24 7.49 -9.79
CA ALA A 29 5.55 8.65 -10.36
C ALA A 29 4.10 8.37 -10.82
N ASP A 30 3.84 7.20 -11.42
CA ASP A 30 2.48 6.83 -11.85
C ASP A 30 1.55 6.68 -10.65
N PHE A 31 2.02 6.08 -9.55
CA PHE A 31 1.24 5.99 -8.32
C PHE A 31 1.02 7.38 -7.74
N VAL A 32 2.05 8.22 -7.62
CA VAL A 32 1.93 9.58 -7.08
C VAL A 32 0.85 10.37 -7.83
N LEU A 33 0.90 10.37 -9.16
CA LEU A 33 -0.04 11.10 -10.00
C LEU A 33 -1.50 10.65 -9.76
N HIS A 34 -1.75 9.35 -9.73
CA HIS A 34 -3.11 8.82 -9.55
C HIS A 34 -3.58 8.88 -8.09
N HIS A 35 -2.66 8.74 -7.13
CA HIS A 35 -2.92 8.89 -5.71
C HIS A 35 -3.39 10.30 -5.39
N ASP A 36 -2.66 11.32 -5.87
CA ASP A 36 -2.97 12.72 -5.59
C ASP A 36 -4.37 13.11 -6.07
N LEU A 37 -4.85 12.55 -7.18
CA LEU A 37 -6.22 12.77 -7.68
C LEU A 37 -7.32 12.21 -6.77
N ASN A 38 -7.03 11.15 -6.00
CA ASN A 38 -8.02 10.45 -5.17
C ASN A 38 -7.88 10.76 -3.67
N PHE A 39 -6.72 11.23 -3.24
CA PHE A 39 -6.35 11.43 -1.83
C PHE A 39 -5.88 12.87 -1.53
N SER A 40 -6.23 13.85 -2.37
CA SER A 40 -5.83 15.26 -2.21
C SER A 40 -6.05 15.84 -0.81
N ASP A 41 -7.09 15.38 -0.10
CA ASP A 41 -7.47 15.87 1.24
C ASP A 41 -6.90 15.04 2.40
N VAL A 42 -6.15 13.97 2.12
CA VAL A 42 -5.59 13.07 3.13
C VAL A 42 -4.15 13.45 3.43
N THR A 43 -3.88 13.87 4.67
CA THR A 43 -2.51 14.10 5.14
C THR A 43 -1.94 12.79 5.70
N PRO A 44 -0.85 12.24 5.12
CA PRO A 44 -0.28 11.01 5.62
C PRO A 44 0.36 11.21 7.01
N TYR A 45 0.20 10.21 7.87
CA TYR A 45 0.80 10.17 9.20
C TYR A 45 2.31 9.93 9.13
N LEU A 46 2.74 9.08 8.19
CA LEU A 46 4.15 8.77 7.89
C LEU A 46 4.31 8.55 6.38
N SER A 47 5.54 8.76 5.88
CA SER A 47 5.92 8.51 4.50
C SER A 47 7.13 7.58 4.44
N PHE A 48 7.10 6.60 3.54
CA PHE A 48 8.19 5.64 3.34
C PHE A 48 8.57 5.51 1.87
N ASP A 49 9.88 5.49 1.59
CA ASP A 49 10.42 5.23 0.25
C ASP A 49 10.64 3.72 -0.03
N LEU A 50 10.53 2.88 1.01
CA LEU A 50 10.73 1.42 0.92
C LEU A 50 9.48 0.68 1.44
N GLY A 51 8.70 0.11 0.52
CA GLY A 51 7.43 -0.55 0.84
C GLY A 51 7.51 -1.74 1.81
N SER A 52 8.66 -2.42 1.91
CA SER A 52 8.83 -3.54 2.86
C SER A 52 8.92 -3.09 4.33
N LEU A 53 9.48 -1.91 4.58
CA LEU A 53 9.54 -1.34 5.92
C LEU A 53 8.16 -0.86 6.37
N ALA A 54 7.40 -0.25 5.46
CA ALA A 54 6.06 0.24 5.73
C ALA A 54 5.10 -0.90 6.11
N LEU A 55 5.13 -2.03 5.40
CA LEU A 55 4.30 -3.20 5.74
C LEU A 55 4.62 -3.72 7.15
N SER A 56 5.90 -3.86 7.46
CA SER A 56 6.36 -4.31 8.77
C SER A 56 5.94 -3.33 9.89
N TYR A 57 6.00 -2.03 9.61
CA TYR A 57 5.54 -1.00 10.54
C TYR A 57 4.03 -1.10 10.78
N VAL A 58 3.22 -1.19 9.72
CA VAL A 58 1.75 -1.31 9.82
C VAL A 58 1.36 -2.56 10.61
N LEU A 59 2.00 -3.71 10.35
CA LEU A 59 1.75 -4.94 11.10
C LEU A 59 2.13 -4.83 12.59
N ALA A 60 3.16 -4.05 12.93
CA ALA A 60 3.65 -3.92 14.30
C ALA A 60 2.94 -2.82 15.12
N SER A 61 2.60 -1.70 14.48
CA SER A 61 2.14 -0.47 15.14
C SER A 61 0.69 -0.11 14.77
N GLY A 62 0.10 -0.84 13.83
CA GLY A 62 -1.19 -0.53 13.24
C GLY A 62 -1.11 0.57 12.19
N GLY A 63 -2.24 0.76 11.49
CA GLY A 63 -2.41 1.79 10.48
C GLY A 63 -2.82 1.20 9.14
N SER A 64 -2.64 1.99 8.08
CA SER A 64 -3.06 1.61 6.74
C SER A 64 -2.12 2.11 5.66
N GLY A 65 -2.17 1.48 4.50
CA GLY A 65 -1.34 1.88 3.37
C GLY A 65 -1.60 1.04 2.12
N TYR A 66 -1.09 1.52 1.00
CA TYR A 66 -1.15 0.81 -0.27
C TYR A 66 -0.07 -0.28 -0.34
N PHE A 67 -0.49 -1.54 -0.38
CA PHE A 67 0.41 -2.68 -0.46
C PHE A 67 0.18 -3.49 -1.72
N ARG A 68 1.21 -4.23 -2.11
CA ARG A 68 1.16 -5.25 -3.14
C ARG A 68 0.16 -6.35 -2.79
N MET A 69 -0.52 -6.89 -3.79
CA MET A 69 -1.42 -8.04 -3.63
C MET A 69 -0.73 -9.26 -3.02
N SER A 70 0.59 -9.40 -3.13
CA SER A 70 1.36 -10.42 -2.41
C SER A 70 1.21 -10.35 -0.88
N ALA A 71 0.65 -9.28 -0.31
CA ALA A 71 0.21 -9.21 1.08
C ALA A 71 -0.94 -10.17 1.42
N GLU A 72 -1.45 -10.94 0.44
CA GLU A 72 -2.44 -12.00 0.62
C GLU A 72 -2.14 -12.96 1.78
N GLU A 73 -0.87 -13.25 2.10
CA GLU A 73 -0.54 -14.07 3.28
C GLU A 73 -1.02 -13.42 4.59
N HIS A 74 -0.81 -12.11 4.74
CA HIS A 74 -1.26 -11.36 5.91
C HIS A 74 -2.78 -11.16 5.92
N THR A 75 -3.39 -11.02 4.74
CA THR A 75 -4.86 -10.99 4.63
C THR A 75 -5.48 -12.34 4.99
N ALA A 76 -4.90 -13.45 4.52
CA ALA A 76 -5.34 -14.80 4.85
C ALA A 76 -5.13 -15.13 6.34
N ALA A 77 -4.08 -14.58 6.95
CA ALA A 77 -3.82 -14.68 8.39
C ALA A 77 -4.70 -13.72 9.23
N GLY A 78 -5.50 -12.86 8.61
CA GLY A 78 -6.36 -11.88 9.29
C GLY A 78 -5.60 -10.76 10.00
N GLN A 79 -4.34 -10.52 9.61
CA GLN A 79 -3.51 -9.42 10.12
C GLN A 79 -3.73 -8.12 9.35
N LEU A 80 -4.14 -8.25 8.08
CA LEU A 80 -4.52 -7.14 7.22
C LEU A 80 -5.91 -7.37 6.66
N HIS A 81 -6.63 -6.27 6.48
CA HIS A 81 -7.96 -6.22 5.93
C HIS A 81 -7.93 -5.28 4.73
N LEU A 82 -8.47 -5.72 3.61
CA LEU A 82 -8.62 -4.86 2.44
C LEU A 82 -9.69 -3.81 2.72
N VAL A 83 -9.37 -2.55 2.47
CA VAL A 83 -10.36 -1.46 2.55
C VAL A 83 -11.14 -1.48 1.24
N LEU A 84 -12.45 -1.71 1.34
CA LEU A 84 -13.34 -1.77 0.19
C LEU A 84 -13.53 -0.39 -0.46
N ASP A 85 -13.92 -0.38 -1.73
CA ASP A 85 -14.21 0.82 -2.53
C ASP A 85 -13.05 1.81 -2.72
N MET A 86 -11.82 1.38 -2.45
CA MET A 86 -10.64 2.20 -2.67
C MET A 86 -10.01 1.96 -4.05
N PRO A 87 -9.44 3.00 -4.68
CA PRO A 87 -8.75 2.86 -5.95
C PRO A 87 -7.67 1.79 -5.87
N GLN A 88 -7.49 1.03 -6.95
CA GLN A 88 -6.44 0.03 -7.06
C GLN A 88 -5.53 0.43 -8.21
N TYR A 89 -4.22 0.33 -8.02
CA TYR A 89 -3.24 0.80 -8.99
C TYR A 89 -2.44 -0.37 -9.56
N SER A 90 -2.08 -0.30 -10.83
CA SER A 90 -1.12 -1.24 -11.42
C SER A 90 0.30 -0.75 -11.15
N TYR A 91 1.13 -1.64 -10.63
CA TYR A 91 2.55 -1.42 -10.38
C TYR A 91 3.38 -2.40 -11.23
N PRO A 92 4.28 -1.89 -12.09
CA PRO A 92 5.08 -2.75 -12.97
C PRO A 92 6.15 -3.51 -12.18
N VAL A 93 6.19 -4.84 -12.32
CA VAL A 93 7.27 -5.66 -11.76
C VAL A 93 8.37 -5.78 -12.82
N TYR A 94 9.48 -5.09 -12.60
CA TYR A 94 10.69 -5.20 -13.42
C TYR A 94 11.64 -6.21 -12.80
N ALA A 95 11.99 -7.28 -13.54
CA ALA A 95 13.13 -8.12 -13.20
C ALA A 95 14.40 -7.45 -13.75
N VAL A 96 15.29 -7.01 -12.87
CA VAL A 96 16.62 -6.54 -13.26
C VAL A 96 17.57 -7.74 -13.21
N GLU A 97 17.85 -8.35 -14.35
CA GLU A 97 18.96 -9.29 -14.46
C GLU A 97 20.26 -8.52 -14.69
N ILE A 98 21.21 -8.69 -13.76
CA ILE A 98 22.58 -8.22 -13.97
C ILE A 98 23.28 -9.29 -14.79
N CYS A 99 23.48 -9.04 -16.08
CA CYS A 99 24.32 -9.89 -16.90
C CYS A 99 25.76 -9.79 -16.38
N LYS A 100 26.25 -10.84 -15.73
CA LYS A 100 27.66 -10.94 -15.36
C LYS A 100 28.46 -11.31 -16.60
N CYS A 101 29.36 -10.42 -17.01
CA CYS A 101 30.39 -10.69 -18.02
C CYS A 101 31.39 -11.75 -17.55
#